data_AF-A0A947KAR6-F1
#
_entry.id   AF-A0A947KAR6-F1
#
_cell.length_a   1.000
_cell.length_b   1.000
_cell.length_c   1.000
_cell.angle_alpha   90.00
_cell.angle_beta   90.00
_cell.angle_gamma   90.00
#
_symmetry.space_group_name_H-M   'P 1'
#
loop_
_entity.id
_entity.type
_entity.pdbx_description
1 polymer ?
#
loop_
_entity_poly.entity_id
_entity_poly.type
_entity_poly.pdbx_seq_one_letter_code
_entity_poly.pdbx_strand_id
1 'polypeptide(L)'
;MKRLVFRFLLVFLSLVTVASADQGDGVLDVREANLQFIQWTRDLAEFVSDVRFTEDDVLDMIARWSEFTALDDNMEKTAEDDVLVDFNEALKDPDYLNWAQSRQLDPKLWLKKSMRVIALGMRDEITLGTDATVIGMEARLVDLEKKKAQMNPEAYLQTKKGMEDGIAAIKGMQEAYQYLPKPTPAEKQLLEQYQADLMSLDE
;
A
#
# COMPACT_ATOMS: atom_id res chain seq x y z
N MET A 1 -7.66 3.53 8.58
CA MET A 1 -7.05 2.80 7.46
C MET A 1 -7.12 3.55 6.14
N LYS A 2 -8.24 4.20 5.76
CA LYS A 2 -8.44 4.81 4.42
C LYS A 2 -7.45 5.91 4.01
N ARG A 3 -6.47 6.27 4.86
CA ARG A 3 -5.45 7.29 4.59
C ARG A 3 -4.04 6.71 4.63
N LEU A 4 -3.73 5.85 5.61
CA LEU A 4 -2.46 5.15 5.73
C LEU A 4 -2.27 4.09 4.63
N VAL A 5 -3.27 3.23 4.46
CA VAL A 5 -3.34 2.30 3.33
C VAL A 5 -3.40 3.11 2.04
N PHE A 6 -4.14 4.23 2.02
CA PHE A 6 -4.21 5.12 0.87
C PHE A 6 -2.91 5.86 0.57
N ARG A 7 -1.94 5.99 1.49
CA ARG A 7 -0.57 6.47 1.18
C ARG A 7 0.23 5.39 0.48
N PHE A 8 0.19 4.14 0.95
CA PHE A 8 0.80 3.01 0.22
C PHE A 8 0.09 2.72 -1.11
N LEU A 9 -1.23 2.86 -1.15
CA LEU A 9 -2.06 2.77 -2.34
C LEU A 9 -1.86 4.00 -3.24
N LEU A 10 -1.57 5.19 -2.69
CA LEU A 10 -1.23 6.40 -3.43
C LEU A 10 0.17 6.29 -4.03
N VAL A 11 1.14 5.69 -3.33
CA VAL A 11 2.47 5.39 -3.88
C VAL A 11 2.31 4.39 -5.02
N PHE A 12 1.53 3.33 -4.83
CA PHE A 12 1.21 2.40 -5.91
C PHE A 12 0.43 3.06 -7.06
N LEU A 13 -0.54 3.94 -6.76
CA LEU A 13 -1.29 4.68 -7.77
C LEU A 13 -0.47 5.80 -8.41
N SER A 14 0.51 6.41 -7.74
CA SER A 14 1.43 7.40 -8.31
C SER A 14 2.41 6.73 -9.26
N LEU A 15 2.89 5.52 -8.92
CA LEU A 15 3.65 4.68 -9.84
C LEU A 15 2.83 4.33 -11.11
N VAL A 16 1.50 4.21 -11.00
CA VAL A 16 0.60 3.87 -12.12
C VAL A 16 0.06 5.10 -12.90
N THR A 17 -0.09 6.27 -12.26
CA THR A 17 -0.79 7.43 -12.86
C THR A 17 0.07 8.31 -13.76
N VAL A 18 1.40 8.14 -13.79
CA VAL A 18 2.29 8.89 -14.70
C VAL A 18 2.31 8.31 -16.12
N ALA A 19 1.63 7.19 -16.37
CA ALA A 19 1.54 6.57 -17.70
C ALA A 19 0.83 7.44 -18.79
N SER A 20 0.28 8.60 -18.42
CA SER A 20 -0.60 9.40 -19.30
C SER A 20 0.00 10.72 -19.80
N ALA A 21 1.12 11.20 -19.27
CA ALA A 21 1.69 12.49 -19.66
C ALA A 21 3.23 12.42 -19.63
N ASP A 22 3.83 12.41 -20.81
CA ASP A 22 5.28 12.27 -21.08
C ASP A 22 5.93 10.94 -20.72
N GLN A 23 6.38 10.23 -21.76
CA GLN A 23 7.33 9.12 -21.64
C GLN A 23 8.71 9.67 -21.23
N GLY A 24 8.86 10.01 -19.95
CA GLY A 24 10.16 10.21 -19.31
C GLY A 24 10.70 8.90 -18.76
N ASP A 25 12.02 8.79 -18.67
CA ASP A 25 12.86 7.64 -18.27
C ASP A 25 12.60 7.07 -16.83
N GLY A 26 11.53 7.47 -16.15
CA GLY A 26 11.24 7.14 -14.74
C GLY A 26 9.85 6.56 -14.46
N VAL A 27 9.06 6.22 -15.49
CA VAL A 27 7.72 5.64 -15.30
C VAL A 27 7.80 4.12 -15.31
N LEU A 28 7.52 3.47 -14.16
CA LEU A 28 7.34 2.02 -14.12
C LEU A 28 6.11 1.62 -14.94
N ASP A 29 6.26 0.61 -15.80
CA ASP A 29 5.12 -0.04 -16.45
C ASP A 29 4.16 -0.58 -15.37
N VAL A 30 2.85 -0.46 -15.56
CA VAL A 30 1.84 -0.94 -14.59
C VAL A 30 2.05 -2.40 -14.25
N ARG A 31 2.53 -3.20 -15.21
CA ARG A 31 2.92 -4.58 -14.98
C ARG A 31 4.09 -4.71 -14.00
N GLU A 32 5.10 -3.87 -14.13
CA GLU A 32 6.25 -3.86 -13.23
C GLU A 32 5.87 -3.37 -11.83
N ALA A 33 5.10 -2.29 -11.73
CA ALA A 33 4.54 -1.81 -10.47
C ALA A 33 3.69 -2.89 -9.77
N ASN A 34 2.85 -3.63 -10.52
CA ASN A 34 2.09 -4.77 -10.00
C ASN A 34 2.99 -5.86 -9.43
N LEU A 35 4.04 -6.25 -10.17
CA LEU A 35 4.97 -7.29 -9.73
C LEU A 35 5.73 -6.88 -8.46
N GLN A 36 6.19 -5.63 -8.41
CA GLN A 36 6.84 -5.07 -7.22
C GLN A 36 5.88 -5.05 -6.02
N PHE A 37 4.64 -4.61 -6.21
CA PHE A 37 3.64 -4.62 -5.14
C PHE A 37 3.28 -6.02 -4.65
N ILE A 38 3.12 -6.99 -5.56
CA ILE A 38 2.90 -8.41 -5.19
C ILE A 38 4.09 -8.94 -4.40
N GLN A 39 5.32 -8.68 -4.84
CA GLN A 39 6.52 -9.13 -4.12
C GLN A 39 6.60 -8.48 -2.74
N TRP A 40 6.41 -7.17 -2.64
CA TRP A 40 6.40 -6.46 -1.37
C TRP A 40 5.33 -6.98 -0.40
N THR A 41 4.10 -7.29 -0.88
CA THR A 41 3.08 -7.89 0.00
C THR A 41 3.47 -9.28 0.51
N ARG A 42 4.21 -10.07 -0.27
CA ARG A 42 4.79 -11.35 0.18
C ARG A 42 5.86 -11.12 1.22
N ASP A 43 6.77 -10.18 0.98
CA ASP A 43 7.86 -9.86 1.91
C ASP A 43 7.30 -9.33 3.24
N LEU A 44 6.28 -8.47 3.19
CA LEU A 44 5.54 -8.02 4.38
C LEU A 44 4.90 -9.19 5.12
N ALA A 45 4.22 -10.09 4.41
CA ALA A 45 3.55 -11.23 5.02
C ALA A 45 4.55 -12.20 5.68
N GLU A 46 5.69 -12.45 5.05
CA GLU A 46 6.79 -13.23 5.61
C GLU A 46 7.36 -12.53 6.86
N PHE A 47 7.65 -11.23 6.74
CA PHE A 47 8.17 -10.41 7.82
C PHE A 47 7.29 -10.47 9.06
N VAL A 48 5.96 -10.43 8.94
CA VAL A 48 5.03 -10.40 10.08
C VAL A 48 4.42 -11.75 10.47
N SER A 49 4.87 -12.85 9.85
CA SER A 49 4.22 -14.16 9.94
C SER A 49 4.18 -14.76 11.35
N ASP A 50 5.23 -14.54 12.13
CA ASP A 50 5.50 -15.12 13.44
C ASP A 50 5.05 -14.26 14.63
N VAL A 51 4.51 -13.06 14.39
CA VAL A 51 4.05 -12.15 15.46
C VAL A 51 2.54 -12.01 15.48
N ARG A 52 1.99 -11.69 16.65
CA ARG A 52 0.61 -11.24 16.87
C ARG A 52 0.65 -9.99 17.74
N PHE A 53 -0.41 -9.18 17.69
CA PHE A 53 -0.50 -7.98 18.51
C PHE A 53 -1.63 -8.07 19.54
N THR A 54 -1.44 -7.36 20.64
CA THR A 54 -2.43 -7.14 21.71
C THR A 54 -2.99 -5.73 21.61
N GLU A 55 -3.91 -5.39 22.51
CA GLU A 55 -4.43 -4.03 22.67
C GLU A 55 -3.31 -3.04 23.01
N ASP A 56 -2.42 -3.40 23.94
CA ASP A 56 -1.27 -2.57 24.31
C ASP A 56 -0.36 -2.27 23.11
N ASP A 57 -0.15 -3.24 22.21
CA ASP A 57 0.65 -3.03 21.01
C ASP A 57 -0.01 -2.04 20.05
N VAL A 58 -1.35 -2.09 19.91
CA VAL A 58 -2.11 -1.15 19.07
C VAL A 58 -2.06 0.26 19.66
N LEU A 59 -2.26 0.39 20.96
CA LEU A 59 -2.20 1.67 21.67
C LEU A 59 -0.79 2.27 21.63
N ASP A 60 0.24 1.46 21.83
CA ASP A 60 1.64 1.89 21.75
C ASP A 60 2.00 2.35 20.33
N MET A 61 1.55 1.60 19.30
CA MET A 61 1.69 2.03 17.91
C MET A 61 1.02 3.39 17.68
N ILE A 62 -0.24 3.56 18.07
CA ILE A 62 -0.99 4.82 17.89
C ILE A 62 -0.26 5.99 18.58
N ALA A 63 0.18 5.79 19.82
CA ALA A 63 0.83 6.84 20.60
C ALA A 63 2.17 7.30 20.02
N ARG A 64 2.87 6.42 19.30
CA ARG A 64 4.23 6.67 18.81
C ARG A 64 4.32 6.89 17.30
N TRP A 65 3.21 6.72 16.58
CA TRP A 65 3.21 6.68 15.14
C TRP A 65 3.78 7.95 14.50
N SER A 66 3.36 9.12 14.97
CA SER A 66 3.85 10.41 14.45
C SER A 66 5.36 10.61 14.67
N GLU A 67 5.89 10.10 15.78
CA GLU A 67 7.34 10.17 16.06
C GLU A 67 8.12 9.19 15.20
N PHE A 68 7.55 8.03 14.90
CA PHE A 68 8.14 7.04 14.00
C PHE A 68 8.17 7.53 12.55
N THR A 69 7.07 8.09 12.05
CA THR A 69 6.99 8.60 10.67
C THR A 69 7.86 9.84 10.46
N ALA A 70 8.09 10.65 11.49
CA ALA A 70 9.02 11.78 11.43
C ALA A 70 10.49 11.37 11.23
N LEU A 71 10.84 10.07 11.37
CA LEU A 71 12.17 9.58 11.02
C LEU A 71 12.42 9.66 9.50
N ASP A 72 11.39 9.35 8.70
CA ASP A 72 11.44 9.42 7.23
C ASP A 72 11.50 10.86 6.71
N ASP A 73 10.88 11.81 7.42
CA ASP A 73 10.92 13.24 7.06
C ASP A 73 12.32 13.86 7.17
N ASN A 74 13.27 13.19 7.83
CA ASN A 74 14.66 13.63 7.96
C ASN A 74 15.60 13.01 6.92
N MET A 75 15.10 12.10 6.07
CA MET A 75 15.89 11.47 5.01
C MET A 75 15.81 12.32 3.72
N GLU A 76 16.95 12.60 3.08
CA GLU A 76 16.97 13.24 1.76
C GLU A 76 16.29 12.31 0.74
N LYS A 77 15.02 12.57 0.42
CA LYS A 77 14.27 11.80 -0.57
C LYS A 77 14.86 12.03 -1.96
N THR A 78 15.55 11.03 -2.48
CA THR A 78 15.95 10.89 -3.88
C THR A 78 14.79 10.38 -4.72
N ALA A 79 14.84 10.59 -6.04
CA ALA A 79 13.82 10.09 -6.97
C ALA A 79 13.77 8.55 -7.06
N GLU A 80 14.70 7.84 -6.43
CA GLU A 80 14.71 6.38 -6.29
C GLU A 80 14.02 5.91 -4.99
N ASP A 81 13.60 6.83 -4.10
CA ASP A 81 12.96 6.50 -2.81
C ASP A 81 11.45 6.22 -2.93
N ASP A 82 10.91 6.18 -4.14
CA ASP A 82 9.55 5.66 -4.42
C ASP A 82 9.48 4.12 -4.36
N VAL A 83 10.56 3.45 -3.94
CA VAL A 83 10.63 2.00 -3.76
C VAL A 83 9.90 1.60 -2.47
N LEU A 84 9.04 0.60 -2.60
CA LEU A 84 8.30 0.01 -1.48
C LEU A 84 9.27 -0.38 -0.35
N VAL A 85 8.94 0.02 0.89
CA VAL A 85 9.80 -0.11 2.08
C VAL A 85 10.41 -1.51 2.23
N ASP A 86 11.74 -1.60 2.31
CA ASP A 86 12.46 -2.80 2.74
C ASP A 86 12.49 -2.87 4.28
N PHE A 87 11.66 -3.75 4.84
CA PHE A 87 11.51 -3.92 6.29
C PHE A 87 12.79 -4.39 6.98
N ASN A 88 13.68 -5.08 6.27
CA ASN A 88 14.96 -5.54 6.83
C ASN A 88 16.00 -4.43 6.84
N GLU A 89 15.97 -3.50 5.88
CA GLU A 89 16.82 -2.31 5.88
C GLU A 89 16.42 -1.34 7.00
N ALA A 90 15.12 -1.18 7.28
CA ALA A 90 14.65 -0.39 8.43
C ALA A 90 15.26 -0.88 9.76
N LEU A 91 15.52 -2.18 9.91
CA LEU A 91 16.16 -2.74 11.12
C LEU A 91 17.68 -2.48 11.18
N LYS A 92 18.28 -1.92 10.14
CA LYS A 92 19.69 -1.53 10.07
C LYS A 92 19.88 -0.02 10.19
N ASP A 93 18.80 0.75 10.06
CA ASP A 93 18.84 2.21 10.16
C ASP A 93 19.22 2.66 11.60
N PRO A 94 20.36 3.35 11.77
CA PRO A 94 20.77 3.88 13.06
C PRO A 94 19.74 4.81 13.70
N ASP A 95 19.01 5.60 12.93
CA ASP A 95 18.05 6.57 13.47
C ASP A 95 16.82 5.86 14.04
N TYR A 96 16.30 4.87 13.31
CA TYR A 96 15.29 3.96 13.85
C TYR A 96 15.75 3.22 15.12
N LEU A 97 16.96 2.65 15.10
CA LEU A 97 17.49 1.90 16.24
C LEU A 97 17.67 2.80 17.47
N ASN A 98 18.19 4.01 17.29
CA ASN A 98 18.35 5.00 18.36
C ASN A 98 16.98 5.44 18.91
N TRP A 99 16.02 5.71 18.02
CA TRP A 99 14.66 6.07 18.38
C TRP A 99 13.99 4.98 19.22
N ALA A 100 14.09 3.71 18.80
CA ALA A 100 13.52 2.57 19.52
C ALA A 100 14.20 2.37 20.89
N GLN A 101 15.53 2.46 20.93
CA GLN A 101 16.30 2.30 22.16
C GLN A 101 15.95 3.39 23.19
N SER A 102 15.82 4.65 22.76
CA SER A 102 15.45 5.76 23.66
C SER A 102 14.05 5.58 24.30
N ARG A 103 13.22 4.73 23.71
CA ARG A 103 11.86 4.39 24.17
C ARG A 103 11.78 3.02 24.85
N GLN A 104 12.92 2.37 25.07
CA GLN A 104 13.01 1.02 25.68
C GLN A 104 12.20 -0.03 24.90
N LEU A 105 12.09 0.14 23.59
CA LEU A 105 11.41 -0.80 22.70
C LEU A 105 12.37 -1.88 22.23
N ASP A 106 11.84 -3.09 21.99
CA ASP A 106 12.51 -4.05 21.11
C ASP A 106 12.27 -3.59 19.66
N PRO A 107 13.29 -3.11 18.95
CA PRO A 107 13.13 -2.53 17.62
C PRO A 107 12.59 -3.54 16.61
N LYS A 108 12.97 -4.81 16.73
CA LYS A 108 12.48 -5.83 15.80
C LYS A 108 11.02 -6.16 16.10
N LEU A 109 10.69 -6.39 17.37
CA LEU A 109 9.34 -6.79 17.75
C LEU A 109 8.32 -5.67 17.49
N TRP A 110 8.67 -4.43 17.84
CA TRP A 110 7.80 -3.27 17.62
C TRP A 110 7.49 -3.09 16.14
N LEU A 111 8.50 -3.07 15.27
CA LEU A 111 8.30 -2.92 13.83
C LEU A 111 7.43 -4.04 13.25
N LYS A 112 7.72 -5.30 13.59
CA LYS A 112 6.95 -6.45 13.10
C LYS A 112 5.48 -6.36 13.49
N LYS A 113 5.17 -5.95 14.73
CA LYS A 113 3.79 -5.82 15.20
C LYS A 113 3.07 -4.64 14.55
N SER A 114 3.71 -3.48 14.45
CA SER A 114 3.16 -2.30 13.77
C SER A 114 2.87 -2.59 12.29
N MET A 115 3.82 -3.23 11.59
CA MET A 115 3.63 -3.65 10.20
C MET A 115 2.52 -4.70 10.06
N ARG A 116 2.31 -5.56 11.06
CA ARG A 116 1.19 -6.51 11.06
C ARG A 116 -0.17 -5.79 11.17
N VAL A 117 -0.29 -4.77 12.03
CA VAL A 117 -1.50 -3.95 12.13
C VAL A 117 -1.81 -3.30 10.79
N ILE A 118 -0.80 -2.74 10.12
CA ILE A 118 -0.94 -2.13 8.79
C ILE A 118 -1.37 -3.18 7.76
N ALA A 119 -0.66 -4.31 7.68
CA ALA A 119 -0.94 -5.37 6.71
C ALA A 119 -2.37 -5.91 6.83
N LEU A 120 -2.86 -6.11 8.06
CA LEU A 120 -4.22 -6.55 8.31
C LEU A 120 -5.24 -5.44 7.99
N GLY A 121 -4.89 -4.17 8.21
CA GLY A 121 -5.72 -3.06 7.77
C GLY A 121 -5.83 -2.94 6.24
N MET A 122 -4.71 -3.13 5.52
CA MET A 122 -4.69 -3.15 4.05
C MET A 122 -5.59 -4.26 3.50
N ARG A 123 -5.57 -5.43 4.14
CA ARG A 123 -6.37 -6.59 3.75
C ARG A 123 -7.86 -6.25 3.70
N ASP A 124 -8.39 -5.61 4.74
CA ASP A 124 -9.81 -5.28 4.82
C ASP A 124 -10.23 -4.28 3.74
N GLU A 125 -9.37 -3.32 3.39
CA GLU A 125 -9.67 -2.33 2.36
C GLU A 125 -9.68 -2.90 0.94
N ILE A 126 -8.71 -3.76 0.60
CA ILE A 126 -8.68 -4.39 -0.74
C ILE A 126 -9.92 -5.26 -0.94
N THR A 127 -10.41 -5.93 0.12
CA THR A 127 -11.60 -6.78 0.03
C THR A 127 -12.88 -6.00 -0.27
N LEU A 128 -12.96 -4.71 0.10
CA LEU A 128 -14.21 -3.94 0.10
C LEU A 128 -14.58 -3.28 -1.23
N GLY A 129 -13.76 -3.34 -2.29
CA GLY A 129 -13.99 -2.47 -3.46
C GLY A 129 -13.61 -2.99 -4.85
N THR A 130 -12.98 -4.15 -5.00
CA THR A 130 -12.31 -4.48 -6.27
C THR A 130 -13.21 -5.10 -7.33
N ASP A 131 -14.12 -6.02 -6.97
CA ASP A 131 -14.88 -6.79 -7.98
C ASP A 131 -15.86 -5.92 -8.78
N ALA A 132 -16.66 -5.12 -8.08
CA ALA A 132 -17.62 -4.21 -8.72
C ALA A 132 -16.91 -3.14 -9.57
N THR A 133 -15.71 -2.72 -9.16
CA THR A 133 -14.92 -1.72 -9.88
C THR A 133 -14.35 -2.30 -11.17
N VAL A 134 -13.79 -3.51 -11.16
CA VAL A 134 -13.29 -4.18 -12.37
C VAL A 134 -14.41 -4.39 -13.38
N ILE A 135 -15.57 -4.92 -12.94
CA ILE A 135 -16.73 -5.13 -13.82
C ILE A 135 -17.19 -3.80 -14.46
N GLY A 136 -17.24 -2.73 -13.66
CA GLY A 136 -17.62 -1.40 -14.15
C GLY A 136 -16.63 -0.84 -15.18
N MET A 137 -15.32 -1.06 -15.00
CA MET A 137 -14.28 -0.62 -15.94
C MET A 137 -14.27 -1.44 -17.23
N GLU A 138 -14.44 -2.77 -17.14
CA GLU A 138 -14.54 -3.64 -18.33
C GLU A 138 -15.77 -3.28 -19.18
N ALA A 139 -16.91 -2.96 -18.55
CA ALA A 139 -18.09 -2.46 -19.26
C ALA A 139 -17.82 -1.12 -19.98
N ARG A 140 -17.08 -0.20 -19.35
CA ARG A 140 -16.68 1.08 -19.96
C ARG A 140 -15.75 0.90 -21.16
N LEU A 141 -14.84 -0.08 -21.12
CA LEU A 141 -14.00 -0.44 -22.26
C LEU A 141 -14.83 -0.91 -23.46
N VAL A 142 -15.84 -1.75 -23.22
CA VAL A 142 -16.75 -2.20 -24.29
C VAL A 142 -17.50 -1.01 -24.91
N ASP A 143 -17.95 -0.06 -24.11
CA ASP A 143 -18.61 1.14 -24.63
C ASP A 143 -17.64 2.11 -25.33
N LEU A 144 -16.38 2.17 -24.91
CA LEU A 144 -15.33 2.92 -25.60
C LEU A 144 -15.09 2.38 -27.01
N GLU A 145 -15.04 1.06 -27.17
CA GLU A 145 -14.88 0.41 -28.48
C GLU A 145 -16.03 0.76 -29.46
N LYS A 146 -17.27 0.83 -28.97
CA LYS A 146 -18.43 1.25 -29.78
C LYS A 146 -18.32 2.70 -30.27
N LYS A 147 -17.64 3.56 -29.49
CA LYS A 147 -17.47 4.99 -29.79
C LYS A 147 -16.18 5.31 -30.54
N LYS A 148 -15.33 4.31 -30.82
CA LYS A 148 -14.03 4.48 -31.48
C LYS A 148 -14.09 5.35 -32.74
N ALA A 149 -15.07 5.13 -33.61
CA ALA A 149 -15.22 5.87 -34.86
C ALA A 149 -15.65 7.35 -34.68
N GLN A 150 -16.10 7.72 -33.48
CA GLN A 150 -16.54 9.07 -33.11
C GLN A 150 -15.47 9.84 -32.33
N MET A 151 -14.35 9.20 -32.01
CA MET A 151 -13.25 9.77 -31.24
C MET A 151 -12.04 10.07 -32.12
N ASN A 152 -11.23 11.03 -31.69
CA ASN A 152 -9.88 11.18 -32.24
C ASN A 152 -9.07 9.89 -31.94
N PRO A 153 -8.34 9.31 -32.91
CA PRO A 153 -7.53 8.10 -32.73
C PRO A 153 -6.56 8.14 -31.54
N GLU A 154 -5.88 9.26 -31.33
CA GLU A 154 -4.92 9.47 -30.24
C GLU A 154 -5.64 9.48 -28.88
N ALA A 155 -6.74 10.24 -28.78
CA ALA A 155 -7.56 10.29 -27.58
C ALA A 155 -8.18 8.92 -27.24
N TYR A 156 -8.60 8.15 -28.24
CA TYR A 156 -9.08 6.78 -28.06
C TYR A 156 -7.98 5.86 -27.53
N LEU A 157 -6.77 5.91 -28.10
CA LEU A 157 -5.65 5.08 -27.64
C LEU A 157 -5.24 5.40 -26.21
N GLN A 158 -5.12 6.68 -25.85
CA GLN A 158 -4.81 7.10 -24.47
C GLN A 158 -5.90 6.65 -23.49
N THR A 159 -7.17 6.88 -23.83
CA THR A 159 -8.30 6.49 -22.96
C THR A 159 -8.35 4.98 -22.76
N LYS A 160 -8.14 4.21 -23.85
CA LYS A 160 -8.13 2.76 -23.80
C LYS A 160 -6.99 2.25 -22.93
N LYS A 161 -5.77 2.75 -23.16
CA LYS A 161 -4.59 2.38 -22.36
C LYS A 161 -4.82 2.68 -20.88
N GLY A 162 -5.28 3.88 -20.52
CA GLY A 162 -5.55 4.22 -19.12
C GLY A 162 -6.60 3.33 -18.45
N MET A 163 -7.62 2.88 -19.19
CA MET A 163 -8.60 1.93 -18.67
C MET A 163 -8.02 0.52 -18.49
N GLU A 164 -7.24 0.03 -19.46
CA GLU A 164 -6.57 -1.28 -19.39
C GLU A 164 -5.54 -1.31 -18.24
N ASP A 165 -4.76 -0.25 -18.11
CA ASP A 165 -3.80 -0.04 -17.03
C ASP A 165 -4.50 0.00 -15.67
N GLY A 166 -5.62 0.73 -15.54
CA GLY A 166 -6.42 0.76 -14.31
C GLY A 166 -7.00 -0.60 -13.92
N ILE A 167 -7.48 -1.39 -14.90
CA ILE A 167 -7.96 -2.76 -14.66
C ILE A 167 -6.81 -3.66 -14.21
N ALA A 168 -5.65 -3.56 -14.87
CA ALA A 168 -4.46 -4.33 -14.51
C ALA A 168 -3.98 -4.00 -13.08
N ALA A 169 -4.00 -2.73 -12.68
CA ALA A 169 -3.65 -2.30 -11.33
C ALA A 169 -4.61 -2.89 -10.27
N ILE A 170 -5.92 -2.87 -10.52
CA ILE A 170 -6.90 -3.46 -9.60
C ILE A 170 -6.72 -4.97 -9.48
N LYS A 171 -6.49 -5.67 -10.61
CA LYS A 171 -6.22 -7.11 -10.60
C LYS A 171 -4.92 -7.44 -9.85
N GLY A 172 -3.88 -6.62 -10.00
CA GLY A 172 -2.64 -6.75 -9.24
C GLY A 172 -2.87 -6.61 -7.74
N MET A 173 -3.68 -5.64 -7.29
CA MET A 173 -4.07 -5.50 -5.88
C MET A 173 -4.85 -6.72 -5.37
N GLN A 174 -5.75 -7.30 -6.17
CA GLN A 174 -6.49 -8.52 -5.81
C GLN A 174 -5.57 -9.74 -5.66
N GLU A 175 -4.54 -9.83 -6.50
CA GLU A 175 -3.53 -10.89 -6.40
C GLU A 175 -2.68 -10.69 -5.14
N ALA A 176 -2.18 -9.47 -4.91
CA ALA A 176 -1.40 -9.10 -3.73
C ALA A 176 -2.16 -9.37 -2.41
N TYR A 177 -3.47 -9.13 -2.38
CA TYR A 177 -4.35 -9.44 -1.25
C TYR A 177 -4.28 -10.90 -0.78
N GLN A 178 -4.02 -11.84 -1.69
CA GLN A 178 -3.96 -13.26 -1.33
C GLN A 178 -2.75 -13.57 -0.43
N TYR A 179 -1.70 -12.77 -0.50
CA TYR A 179 -0.46 -12.96 0.26
C TYR A 179 -0.51 -12.31 1.66
N LEU A 180 -1.32 -11.26 1.85
CA LEU A 180 -1.42 -10.57 3.13
C LEU A 180 -1.83 -11.52 4.27
N PRO A 181 -1.32 -11.33 5.51
CA PRO A 181 -1.66 -12.17 6.65
C PRO A 181 -3.16 -12.18 6.92
N LYS A 182 -3.68 -13.25 7.54
CA LYS A 182 -5.06 -13.29 8.02
C LYS A 182 -5.13 -12.89 9.50
N PRO A 183 -6.15 -12.12 9.92
CA PRO A 183 -6.31 -11.76 11.31
C PRO A 183 -6.79 -12.98 12.10
N THR A 184 -6.29 -13.13 13.33
CA THR A 184 -6.97 -13.96 14.33
C THR A 184 -8.27 -13.28 14.78
N PRO A 185 -9.22 -14.00 15.42
CA PRO A 185 -10.44 -13.38 15.95
C PRO A 185 -10.15 -12.22 16.92
N ALA A 186 -9.13 -12.34 17.76
CA ALA A 186 -8.72 -11.29 18.69
C ALA A 186 -8.18 -10.05 17.96
N GLU A 187 -7.27 -10.24 16.99
CA GLU A 187 -6.73 -9.13 16.18
C GLU A 187 -7.84 -8.43 15.39
N LYS A 188 -8.79 -9.20 14.84
CA LYS A 188 -9.93 -8.64 14.13
C LYS A 188 -10.76 -7.73 15.04
N GLN A 189 -11.05 -8.18 16.26
CA GLN A 189 -11.79 -7.37 17.24
C GLN A 189 -11.05 -6.08 17.58
N LEU A 190 -9.73 -6.13 17.75
CA LEU A 190 -8.91 -4.94 18.02
C LEU A 190 -8.91 -3.96 16.83
N LEU A 191 -8.81 -4.44 15.60
CA LEU A 191 -8.87 -3.59 14.40
C LEU A 191 -10.24 -2.92 14.25
N GLU A 192 -11.32 -3.62 14.60
CA GLU A 192 -12.68 -3.05 14.63
C GLU A 192 -12.84 -2.02 15.75
N GLN A 193 -12.33 -2.30 16.95
CA GLN A 193 -12.41 -1.42 18.12
C GLN A 193 -11.64 -0.11 17.91
N TYR A 194 -10.41 -0.19 17.38
CA TYR A 194 -9.51 0.95 17.19
C TYR A 194 -9.54 1.50 15.77
N GLN A 195 -10.56 1.14 14.97
CA GLN A 195 -10.60 1.50 13.56
C GLN A 195 -10.40 2.99 13.35
N ALA A 196 -11.11 3.84 14.11
CA ALA A 196 -11.07 5.29 14.00
C ALA A 196 -9.68 5.87 14.26
N ASP A 197 -9.04 5.47 15.35
CA ASP A 197 -7.71 5.94 15.75
C ASP A 197 -6.63 5.46 14.75
N LEU A 198 -6.76 4.23 14.26
CA LEU A 198 -5.93 3.69 13.18
C LEU A 198 -6.20 4.39 11.82
N MET A 199 -7.25 5.21 11.69
CA MET A 199 -7.45 6.07 10.52
C MET A 199 -6.79 7.44 10.65
N SER A 200 -6.59 7.93 11.86
CA SER A 200 -6.02 9.25 12.13
C SER A 200 -4.50 9.24 12.28
N LEU A 201 -3.83 8.10 12.03
CA LEU A 201 -2.38 7.99 12.17
C LEU A 201 -1.58 8.97 11.28
N ASP A 202 -2.14 9.45 10.18
CA ASP A 202 -1.48 10.39 9.25
C ASP A 202 -2.06 11.82 9.30
N GLU A 203 -2.82 12.17 10.35
CA GLU A 203 -3.28 13.56 10.59
C GLU A 203 -2.23 14.38 11.35
#